data_AF-A0A366H9Y7-F1
#
_entry.id   AF-A0A366H9Y7-F1
#
_cell.length_a   1.000
_cell.length_b   1.000
_cell.length_c   1.000
_cell.angle_alpha   90.00
_cell.angle_beta   90.00
_cell.angle_gamma   90.00
#
_symmetry.space_group_name_H-M   'P 1'
#
loop_
_entity.id
_entity.type
_entity.pdbx_description
1 polymer ?
#
loop_
_entity_poly.entity_id
_entity_poly.type
_entity_poly.pdbx_seq_one_letter_code
_entity_poly.pdbx_strand_id
1 'polypeptide(L)'
;MDGVAALKGLKILTLHRCPNLTDYGLIRLVTLRGLIKLDLGYTRLTDAGFKTLSMKLADVDELNVAASGMTDGGLAGLENMRKITRLTVHVRMCTDLGTGYIRRVSGLKVISIYQLETLNANRMTALRKDLPYVDFGRR
;
A
#
# COMPACT_ATOMS: atom_id res chain seq x y z
N MET A 1 4.08 14.60 13.99
CA MET A 1 3.15 14.45 12.84
C MET A 1 2.20 15.63 12.70
N ASP A 2 1.96 16.44 13.75
CA ASP A 2 0.99 17.55 13.70
C ASP A 2 1.35 18.65 12.70
N GLY A 3 2.64 18.99 12.58
CA GLY A 3 3.11 19.96 11.58
C GLY A 3 2.80 19.54 10.13
N VAL A 4 2.96 18.25 9.81
CA VAL A 4 2.60 17.71 8.48
C VAL A 4 1.09 17.71 8.29
N ALA A 5 0.32 17.34 9.33
CA ALA A 5 -1.14 17.30 9.28
C ALA A 5 -1.78 18.70 9.10
N ALA A 6 -1.06 19.78 9.38
CA ALA A 6 -1.51 21.15 9.13
C ALA A 6 -1.47 21.54 7.63
N LEU A 7 -0.72 20.81 6.79
CA LEU A 7 -0.54 21.11 5.36
C LEU A 7 -1.74 20.63 4.52
N LYS A 8 -2.93 21.21 4.73
CA LYS A 8 -4.20 20.74 4.14
C LYS A 8 -4.26 20.70 2.61
N GLY A 9 -3.39 21.44 1.93
CA GLY A 9 -3.30 21.46 0.45
C GLY A 9 -2.41 20.36 -0.15
N LEU A 10 -1.79 19.50 0.67
CA LEU A 10 -0.79 18.55 0.20
C LEU A 10 -1.41 17.51 -0.74
N LYS A 11 -0.79 17.35 -1.92
CA LYS A 11 -1.16 16.34 -2.92
C LYS A 11 -0.23 15.13 -2.95
N ILE A 12 1.01 15.33 -2.54
CA ILE A 12 2.07 14.32 -2.56
C ILE A 12 2.74 14.34 -1.19
N LEU A 13 2.79 13.18 -0.53
CA LEU A 13 3.48 13.01 0.74
C LEU A 13 4.39 11.78 0.68
N THR A 14 5.66 11.98 1.01
CA THR A 14 6.65 10.90 1.14
C THR A 14 7.17 10.86 2.56
N LEU A 15 6.97 9.73 3.22
CA LEU A 15 7.48 9.38 4.54
C LEU A 15 8.22 8.03 4.48
N HIS A 16 8.86 7.77 3.34
CA HIS A 16 9.67 6.59 3.11
C HIS A 16 10.77 6.46 4.17
N ARG A 17 11.01 5.25 4.68
CA ARG A 17 12.01 4.95 5.72
C ARG A 17 11.86 5.85 6.96
N CYS A 18 10.62 6.10 7.38
CA CYS A 18 10.32 6.72 8.67
C CYS A 18 9.99 5.63 9.71
N PRO A 19 10.98 5.04 10.41
CA PRO A 19 10.76 3.89 11.29
C PRO A 19 9.89 4.23 12.52
N ASN A 20 9.77 5.50 12.86
CA ASN A 20 8.94 5.98 13.97
C ASN A 20 7.48 6.25 13.54
N LEU A 21 7.14 6.10 12.25
CA LEU A 21 5.75 6.16 11.81
C LEU A 21 5.05 4.83 12.12
N THR A 22 4.19 4.87 13.13
CA THR A 22 3.30 3.79 13.55
C THR A 22 1.85 4.11 13.22
N ASP A 23 0.95 3.16 13.45
CA ASP A 23 -0.50 3.36 13.27
C ASP A 23 -1.03 4.57 14.05
N TYR A 24 -0.48 4.84 15.24
CA TYR A 24 -0.80 6.03 16.02
C TYR A 24 -0.38 7.33 15.32
N GLY A 25 0.82 7.35 14.72
CA GLY A 25 1.31 8.49 13.95
C GLY A 25 0.47 8.74 12.69
N LEU A 26 -0.06 7.67 12.08
CA LEU A 26 -0.89 7.73 10.89
C LEU A 26 -2.24 8.44 11.12
N ILE A 27 -2.81 8.38 12.33
CA ILE A 27 -4.11 9.01 12.67
C ILE A 27 -4.10 10.52 12.36
N ARG A 28 -2.96 11.19 12.49
CA ARG A 28 -2.83 12.61 12.14
C ARG A 28 -2.75 12.84 10.62
N LEU A 29 -2.07 11.95 9.91
CA LEU A 29 -1.84 12.04 8.46
C LEU A 29 -3.11 11.81 7.64
N VAL A 30 -4.01 10.95 8.11
CA VAL A 30 -5.28 10.66 7.42
C VAL A 30 -6.26 11.85 7.40
N THR A 31 -5.90 12.97 8.05
CA THR A 31 -6.63 14.24 7.89
C THR A 31 -6.31 14.95 6.57
N LEU A 32 -5.27 14.54 5.85
CA LEU A 32 -4.85 15.08 4.56
C LEU A 32 -5.64 14.43 3.41
N ARG A 33 -6.96 14.63 3.39
CA ARG A 33 -7.88 13.99 2.43
C ARG A 33 -7.63 14.34 0.96
N GLY A 34 -6.85 15.38 0.69
CA GLY A 34 -6.49 15.81 -0.65
C GLY A 34 -5.33 15.08 -1.30
N LEU A 35 -4.71 14.11 -0.61
CA LEU A 35 -3.57 13.35 -1.11
C LEU A 35 -3.92 12.52 -2.34
N ILE A 36 -3.04 12.58 -3.33
CA ILE A 36 -3.08 11.83 -4.58
C ILE A 36 -1.96 10.79 -4.60
N LYS A 37 -0.78 11.14 -4.08
CA LYS A 37 0.37 10.24 -3.98
C LYS A 37 0.86 10.15 -2.54
N LEU A 38 1.05 8.91 -2.07
CA LEU A 38 1.44 8.64 -0.70
C LEU A 38 2.49 7.52 -0.66
N ASP A 39 3.69 7.83 -0.19
CA ASP A 39 4.75 6.85 0.05
C ASP A 39 5.00 6.69 1.55
N LEU A 40 4.69 5.49 2.04
CA LEU A 40 4.85 5.02 3.42
C LEU A 40 5.74 3.77 3.46
N GLY A 41 6.60 3.57 2.46
CA GLY A 41 7.49 2.42 2.40
C GLY A 41 8.48 2.41 3.57
N TYR A 42 8.82 1.22 4.08
CA TYR A 42 9.75 1.02 5.20
C TYR A 42 9.33 1.76 6.48
N THR A 43 8.05 1.68 6.83
CA THR A 43 7.46 2.22 8.06
C THR A 43 6.98 1.09 8.97
N ARG A 44 6.54 1.42 10.20
CA ARG A 44 6.06 0.43 11.19
C ARG A 44 4.52 0.37 11.24
N LEU A 45 3.88 0.51 10.09
CA LEU A 45 2.44 0.36 9.97
C LEU A 45 2.05 -1.12 9.99
N THR A 46 0.90 -1.40 10.61
CA THR A 46 0.28 -2.73 10.65
C THR A 46 -1.01 -2.76 9.84
N ASP A 47 -1.65 -3.92 9.75
CA ASP A 47 -2.97 -4.10 9.11
C ASP A 47 -4.02 -3.11 9.64
N ALA A 48 -3.97 -2.74 10.92
CA ALA A 48 -4.86 -1.73 11.50
C ALA A 48 -4.62 -0.32 10.92
N GLY A 49 -3.35 0.03 10.71
CA GLY A 49 -2.96 1.26 10.01
C GLY A 49 -3.47 1.28 8.57
N PHE A 50 -3.32 0.19 7.83
CA PHE A 50 -3.77 0.11 6.43
C PHE A 50 -5.30 0.19 6.30
N LYS A 51 -6.04 -0.44 7.21
CA LYS A 51 -7.50 -0.26 7.29
C LYS A 51 -7.87 1.20 7.57
N THR A 52 -7.15 1.86 8.48
CA THR A 52 -7.39 3.28 8.77
C THR A 52 -7.09 4.17 7.56
N LEU A 53 -5.99 3.88 6.86
CA LEU A 53 -5.59 4.57 5.63
C LEU A 53 -6.67 4.47 4.56
N SER A 54 -7.15 3.26 4.26
CA SER A 54 -8.12 3.03 3.19
C SER A 54 -9.47 3.69 3.45
N MET A 55 -9.92 3.74 4.70
CA MET A 55 -11.18 4.38 5.09
C MET A 55 -11.15 5.90 4.98
N LYS A 56 -9.97 6.53 5.02
CA LYS A 56 -9.85 8.00 5.15
C LYS A 56 -9.18 8.67 3.96
N LEU A 57 -8.37 7.95 3.21
CA LEU A 57 -7.61 8.42 2.04
C LEU A 57 -8.00 7.66 0.78
N ALA A 58 -9.31 7.48 0.56
CA ALA A 58 -9.86 6.72 -0.57
C ALA A 58 -9.56 7.34 -1.96
N ASP A 59 -9.14 8.62 -1.99
CA ASP A 59 -8.83 9.35 -3.21
C ASP A 59 -7.38 9.23 -3.68
N VAL A 60 -6.53 8.53 -2.93
CA VAL A 60 -5.13 8.28 -3.32
C VAL A 60 -5.09 7.42 -4.59
N ASP A 61 -4.29 7.87 -5.56
CA ASP A 61 -4.06 7.23 -6.86
C ASP A 61 -2.78 6.38 -6.86
N GLU A 62 -1.71 6.88 -6.21
CA GLU A 62 -0.44 6.16 -6.10
C GLU A 62 -0.08 5.93 -4.63
N LEU A 63 0.02 4.65 -4.23
CA LEU A 63 0.32 4.23 -2.86
C LEU A 63 1.56 3.32 -2.84
N ASN A 64 2.56 3.68 -2.05
CA ASN A 64 3.68 2.81 -1.70
C ASN A 64 3.63 2.44 -0.22
N VAL A 65 3.53 1.15 0.08
CA VAL A 65 3.47 0.59 1.45
C VAL A 65 4.45 -0.59 1.60
N ALA A 66 5.48 -0.64 0.76
CA ALA A 66 6.52 -1.66 0.81
C ALA A 66 7.21 -1.74 2.18
N ALA A 67 7.72 -2.91 2.53
CA ALA A 67 8.50 -3.16 3.75
C ALA A 67 7.84 -2.62 5.04
N SER A 68 6.54 -2.80 5.15
CA SER A 68 5.74 -2.53 6.34
C SER A 68 5.37 -3.84 7.06
N GLY A 69 4.70 -3.76 8.21
CA GLY A 69 4.16 -4.91 8.94
C GLY A 69 2.89 -5.49 8.32
N MET A 70 2.64 -5.26 7.02
CA MET A 70 1.46 -5.70 6.30
C MET A 70 1.41 -7.21 6.13
N THR A 71 0.26 -7.82 6.43
CA THR A 71 -0.07 -9.21 6.09
C THR A 71 -1.19 -9.29 5.05
N ASP A 72 -1.73 -10.48 4.79
CA ASP A 72 -2.94 -10.66 3.96
C ASP A 72 -4.13 -9.83 4.49
N GLY A 73 -4.24 -9.65 5.81
CA GLY A 73 -5.28 -8.82 6.41
C GLY A 73 -5.16 -7.34 6.05
N GLY A 74 -3.93 -6.83 5.96
CA GLY A 74 -3.65 -5.46 5.53
C GLY A 74 -3.96 -5.23 4.07
N LEU A 75 -3.62 -6.20 3.19
CA LEU A 75 -4.01 -6.19 1.78
C LEU A 75 -5.53 -6.19 1.61
N ALA A 76 -6.24 -7.02 2.38
CA ALA A 76 -7.71 -7.02 2.41
C ALA A 76 -8.26 -5.64 2.83
N GLY A 77 -7.61 -5.01 3.81
CA GLY A 77 -7.97 -3.67 4.29
C GLY A 77 -7.86 -2.57 3.23
N LEU A 78 -7.13 -2.76 2.13
CA LEU A 78 -6.99 -1.77 1.04
C LEU A 78 -8.15 -1.79 0.03
N GLU A 79 -9.11 -2.70 0.14
CA GLU A 79 -10.23 -2.86 -0.82
C GLU A 79 -11.07 -1.58 -1.05
N ASN A 80 -11.08 -0.66 -0.07
CA ASN A 80 -11.84 0.59 -0.15
C ASN A 80 -11.15 1.69 -0.96
N MET A 81 -9.89 1.49 -1.36
CA MET A 81 -9.11 2.48 -2.10
C MET A 81 -9.37 2.39 -3.61
N ARG A 82 -10.60 2.74 -4.01
CA ARG A 82 -11.13 2.53 -5.37
C ARG A 82 -10.50 3.42 -6.46
N LYS A 83 -9.71 4.42 -6.09
CA LYS A 83 -9.01 5.30 -7.03
C LYS A 83 -7.55 4.91 -7.25
N ILE A 84 -7.01 3.95 -6.51
CA ILE A 84 -5.61 3.54 -6.71
C ILE A 84 -5.44 2.97 -8.12
N THR A 85 -4.51 3.55 -8.87
CA THR A 85 -4.03 2.97 -10.13
C THR A 85 -2.62 2.39 -10.01
N ARG A 86 -1.83 2.83 -9.03
CA ARG A 86 -0.48 2.30 -8.77
C ARG A 86 -0.30 1.90 -7.31
N LEU A 87 0.00 0.64 -7.09
CA LEU A 87 0.25 0.10 -5.76
C LEU A 87 1.64 -0.53 -5.71
N THR A 88 2.44 -0.14 -4.73
CA THR A 88 3.71 -0.81 -4.42
C THR A 88 3.59 -1.51 -3.07
N VAL A 89 3.75 -2.84 -3.07
CA VAL A 89 3.70 -3.68 -1.87
C VAL A 89 4.92 -4.57 -1.77
N HIS A 90 5.13 -5.06 -0.56
CA HIS A 90 6.15 -6.04 -0.25
C HIS A 90 5.50 -7.24 0.41
N VAL A 91 5.52 -8.39 -0.27
CA VAL A 91 4.68 -9.54 0.09
C VAL A 91 5.38 -10.54 1.00
N ARG A 92 6.45 -10.12 1.70
CA ARG A 92 7.22 -11.02 2.59
C ARG A 92 6.34 -11.72 3.62
N MET A 93 5.32 -11.03 4.13
CA MET A 93 4.40 -11.56 5.16
C MET A 93 3.00 -11.86 4.58
N CYS A 94 2.86 -11.91 3.25
CA CYS A 94 1.61 -12.25 2.58
C CYS A 94 1.66 -13.68 2.02
N THR A 95 0.52 -14.35 1.97
CA THR A 95 0.34 -15.68 1.37
C THR A 95 -0.42 -15.58 0.04
N ASP A 96 -0.81 -16.73 -0.51
CA ASP A 96 -1.66 -16.80 -1.71
C ASP A 96 -3.07 -16.20 -1.46
N LEU A 97 -3.49 -16.05 -0.20
CA LEU A 97 -4.72 -15.33 0.13
C LEU A 97 -4.59 -13.83 -0.16
N GLY A 98 -3.43 -13.24 0.15
CA GLY A 98 -3.13 -11.82 -0.10
C GLY A 98 -3.28 -11.41 -1.56
N THR A 99 -2.85 -12.28 -2.48
CA THR A 99 -2.94 -12.04 -3.92
C THR A 99 -4.39 -12.01 -4.41
N GLY A 100 -5.27 -12.81 -3.79
CA GLY A 100 -6.72 -12.78 -4.04
C GLY A 100 -7.38 -11.45 -3.66
N TYR A 101 -6.91 -10.78 -2.60
CA TYR A 101 -7.43 -9.46 -2.20
C TYR A 101 -7.01 -8.35 -3.15
N ILE A 102 -5.80 -8.42 -3.72
CA ILE A 102 -5.32 -7.42 -4.69
C ILE A 102 -6.25 -7.34 -5.90
N ARG A 103 -6.83 -8.48 -6.33
CA ARG A 103 -7.82 -8.50 -7.44
C ARG A 103 -9.10 -7.71 -7.13
N ARG A 104 -9.41 -7.49 -5.85
CA ARG A 104 -10.58 -6.72 -5.40
C ARG A 104 -10.30 -5.22 -5.31
N VAL A 105 -9.04 -4.79 -5.38
CA VAL A 105 -8.68 -3.37 -5.49
C VAL A 105 -9.01 -2.90 -6.91
N SER A 106 -10.28 -2.53 -7.12
CA SER A 106 -10.80 -2.08 -8.40
C SER A 106 -10.08 -0.82 -8.87
N GLY A 107 -9.62 -0.80 -10.13
CA GLY A 107 -8.98 0.38 -10.74
C GLY A 107 -7.46 0.32 -10.82
N LEU A 108 -6.84 -0.69 -10.18
CA LEU A 108 -5.40 -0.90 -10.25
C LEU A 108 -4.96 -1.08 -11.71
N LYS A 109 -3.92 -0.38 -12.12
CA LYS A 109 -3.31 -0.50 -13.47
C LYS A 109 -1.94 -1.13 -13.39
N VAL A 110 -1.19 -0.77 -12.35
CA VAL A 110 0.17 -1.24 -12.10
C VAL A 110 0.30 -1.66 -10.65
N ILE A 111 0.84 -2.85 -10.42
CA ILE A 111 1.31 -3.28 -9.12
C ILE A 111 2.79 -3.62 -9.18
N SER A 112 3.57 -3.03 -8.27
CA SER A 112 4.97 -3.39 -8.05
C SER A 112 5.08 -4.23 -6.79
N ILE A 113 5.63 -5.43 -6.91
CA ILE A 113 5.79 -6.39 -5.82
C ILE A 113 7.27 -6.60 -5.55
N TYR A 114 7.71 -6.24 -4.34
CA TYR A 114 9.10 -6.37 -3.90
C TYR A 114 9.30 -7.58 -2.98
N GLN A 115 10.51 -8.13 -3.03
CA GLN A 115 11.01 -9.35 -2.35
C GLN A 115 10.44 -10.67 -2.91
N LEU A 116 11.10 -11.13 -3.98
CA LEU A 116 10.74 -12.28 -4.82
C LEU A 116 11.11 -13.64 -4.23
N GLU A 117 11.87 -13.69 -3.14
CA GLU A 117 12.34 -14.95 -2.55
C GLU A 117 11.19 -15.86 -2.08
N THR A 118 10.03 -15.28 -1.71
CA THR A 118 8.83 -16.01 -1.29
C THR A 118 7.87 -16.32 -2.44
N LEU A 119 8.09 -15.74 -3.63
CA LEU A 119 7.27 -15.94 -4.83
C LEU A 119 7.98 -16.89 -5.80
N ASN A 120 7.54 -18.15 -5.84
CA ASN A 120 7.99 -19.09 -6.86
C ASN A 120 7.44 -18.73 -8.27
N ALA A 121 7.97 -19.38 -9.31
CA ALA A 121 7.59 -19.12 -10.70
C ALA A 121 6.08 -19.28 -10.97
N ASN A 122 5.44 -20.24 -10.30
CA ASN A 122 4.00 -20.49 -10.46
C ASN A 122 3.19 -19.32 -9.90
N ARG A 123 3.56 -18.80 -8.73
CA ARG A 123 2.93 -17.62 -8.12
C ARG A 123 3.09 -16.38 -8.98
N MET A 124 4.29 -16.13 -9.50
CA MET A 124 4.53 -14.99 -10.40
C MET A 124 3.68 -15.08 -11.67
N THR A 125 3.54 -16.29 -12.21
CA THR A 125 2.71 -16.55 -13.40
C THR A 125 1.22 -16.33 -13.11
N ALA A 126 0.72 -16.82 -11.97
CA ALA A 126 -0.66 -16.58 -11.55
C ALA A 126 -0.95 -15.09 -11.37
N LEU A 127 -0.08 -14.36 -10.67
CA LEU A 127 -0.19 -12.91 -10.48
C LEU A 127 -0.24 -12.16 -11.81
N ARG A 128 0.62 -12.49 -12.77
CA ARG A 128 0.62 -11.88 -14.11
C ARG A 128 -0.65 -12.18 -14.91
N LYS A 129 -1.27 -13.34 -14.70
CA LYS A 129 -2.52 -13.72 -15.36
C LYS A 129 -3.72 -12.96 -14.76
N ASP A 130 -3.69 -12.76 -13.45
CA ASP A 130 -4.85 -12.30 -12.68
C ASP A 130 -4.91 -10.80 -12.45
N LEU A 131 -3.82 -10.08 -12.73
CA LEU A 131 -3.65 -8.64 -12.50
C LEU A 131 -3.21 -7.93 -13.79
N PRO A 132 -3.52 -6.63 -13.95
CA PRO A 132 -3.37 -5.93 -15.23
C PRO A 132 -1.90 -5.79 -15.66
N TYR A 133 -1.06 -5.16 -14.84
CA TYR A 133 0.39 -5.13 -15.04
C TYR A 133 1.09 -5.34 -13.71
N VAL A 134 1.93 -6.38 -13.65
CA VAL A 134 2.70 -6.76 -12.46
C VAL A 134 4.18 -6.54 -12.74
N ASP A 135 4.76 -5.57 -12.04
CA ASP A 135 6.19 -5.34 -11.99
C ASP A 135 6.80 -6.07 -10.79
N PHE A 136 7.62 -7.07 -11.07
CA PHE A 136 8.42 -7.75 -10.07
C PHE A 136 9.76 -7.01 -9.99
N GLY A 137 9.78 -5.91 -9.23
CA GLY A 137 10.86 -4.92 -9.19
C GLY A 137 12.27 -5.53 -9.28
N ARG A 138 13.19 -4.83 -9.96
CA ARG A 138 14.54 -5.34 -10.19
C ARG A 138 15.29 -5.52 -8.86
N ARG A 139 16.03 -6.64 -8.77
CA ARG A 139 16.87 -7.05 -7.63
C ARG A 139 17.78 -5.93 -7.13
#